data_AF-A0A845MPE8-F1
#
_entry.id   AF-A0A845MPE8-F1
#
_cell.length_a   1.000
_cell.length_b   1.000
_cell.length_c   1.000
_cell.angle_alpha   90.00
_cell.angle_beta   90.00
_cell.angle_gamma   90.00
#
_symmetry.space_group_name_H-M   'P 1'
#
loop_
_entity.id
_entity.type
_entity.pdbx_description
1 polymer ?
#
loop_
_entity_poly.entity_id
_entity_poly.type
_entity_poly.pdbx_seq_one_letter_code
_entity_poly.pdbx_strand_id
1 'polypeptide(L)'
;MVIRSIQVPPINIGIDALSGRGLGFFPGLCANGHVEITGSSGMGKSTVAKFIASYLFCSKVPVVIFDFHDDLAISGIRTLHLGDGASGECSIRFLEPTPLALEVFGLRGCLENAVRAIEATGRRKLGDGQINVLRSAIMELWRRLGITESASDSPAAAAKSIRPSDLRDLLLEKKDEAESSRERQIFDGLINRVDVLAACAIFEHESPLRVDDLLQNGARLHMQGIPASMRGWVARTLVNMIYAEIAAMGPVKE
;
A
#
# COMPACT_ATOMS: atom_id res chain seq x y z
N MET A 1 1.84 -2.96 -18.24
CA MET A 1 0.43 -3.23 -17.88
C MET A 1 -0.43 -2.13 -18.48
N VAL A 2 -1.60 -2.43 -19.06
CA VAL A 2 -2.52 -1.41 -19.60
C VAL A 2 -3.79 -1.45 -18.76
N ILE A 3 -4.00 -0.46 -17.89
CA ILE A 3 -5.32 -0.24 -17.28
C ILE A 3 -6.27 0.09 -18.43
N ARG A 4 -7.37 -0.66 -18.53
CA ARG A 4 -8.39 -0.39 -19.54
C ARG A 4 -8.93 1.02 -19.29
N SER A 5 -8.96 1.87 -20.31
CA SER A 5 -9.76 3.09 -20.25
C SER A 5 -11.22 2.67 -20.06
N ILE A 6 -11.71 2.81 -18.83
CA ILE A 6 -13.09 2.52 -18.49
C ILE A 6 -13.75 3.87 -18.28
N GLN A 7 -14.70 4.18 -19.16
CA GLN A 7 -15.57 5.32 -18.96
C GLN A 7 -16.44 5.02 -17.73
N VAL A 8 -16.15 5.71 -16.62
CA VAL A 8 -16.92 5.52 -15.38
C VAL A 8 -18.34 6.06 -15.60
N PRO A 9 -19.38 5.22 -15.51
CA PRO A 9 -20.73 5.67 -15.79
C PRO A 9 -21.24 6.63 -14.71
N PRO A 10 -22.28 7.45 -15.02
CA PRO A 10 -22.98 8.22 -14.01
C PRO A 10 -23.56 7.33 -12.93
N ILE A 11 -23.32 7.67 -11.66
CA ILE A 11 -23.83 6.94 -10.51
C ILE A 11 -25.05 7.69 -9.98
N ASN A 12 -26.21 7.03 -9.91
CA ASN A 12 -27.38 7.64 -9.28
C ASN A 12 -27.23 7.58 -7.75
N ILE A 13 -26.96 8.71 -7.11
CA ILE A 13 -26.66 8.79 -5.67
C ILE A 13 -27.90 9.12 -4.82
N GLY A 14 -29.06 9.33 -5.43
CA GLY A 14 -30.29 9.59 -4.69
C GLY A 14 -31.35 10.30 -5.50
N ILE A 15 -32.27 10.94 -4.80
CA ILE A 15 -33.39 11.67 -5.38
C ILE A 15 -33.41 13.05 -4.73
N ASP A 16 -33.58 14.08 -5.54
CA ASP A 16 -33.85 15.42 -5.07
C ASP A 16 -35.21 15.45 -4.37
N ALA A 17 -35.21 15.80 -3.08
CA ALA A 17 -36.38 15.70 -2.22
C ALA A 17 -37.54 16.63 -2.61
N LEU A 18 -37.27 17.69 -3.38
CA LEU A 18 -38.27 18.68 -3.79
C LEU A 18 -38.91 18.33 -5.13
N SER A 19 -38.10 17.92 -6.11
CA SER A 19 -38.52 17.66 -7.48
C SER A 19 -38.78 16.18 -7.78
N GLY A 20 -38.34 15.27 -6.91
CA GLY A 20 -38.41 13.83 -7.12
C GLY A 20 -37.50 13.32 -8.24
N ARG A 21 -36.61 14.18 -8.78
CA ARG A 21 -35.69 13.81 -9.87
C ARG A 21 -34.46 13.09 -9.31
N GLY A 22 -33.92 12.15 -10.07
CA GLY A 22 -32.68 11.47 -9.71
C GLY A 22 -31.48 12.42 -9.64
N LEU A 23 -30.61 12.21 -8.66
CA LEU A 23 -29.35 12.92 -8.49
C LEU A 23 -28.21 12.05 -9.04
N GLY A 24 -27.60 12.48 -10.14
CA GLY A 24 -26.45 11.80 -10.75
C GLY A 24 -25.12 12.37 -10.26
N PHE A 25 -24.18 11.49 -9.93
CA PHE A 25 -22.78 11.79 -9.74
C PHE A 25 -21.98 11.30 -10.96
N PHE A 26 -21.14 12.16 -11.53
CA PHE A 26 -20.46 11.91 -12.81
C PHE A 26 -18.94 11.91 -12.62
N PRO A 27 -18.35 10.91 -11.94
CA PRO A 27 -16.93 10.91 -11.60
C PRO A 27 -16.02 10.97 -12.84
N GLY A 28 -16.43 10.35 -13.96
CA GLY A 28 -15.67 10.37 -15.21
C GLY A 28 -15.61 11.73 -15.92
N LEU A 29 -16.40 12.72 -15.47
CA LEU A 29 -16.37 14.08 -16.00
C LEU A 29 -15.57 15.04 -15.09
N CYS A 30 -15.07 14.54 -13.96
CA CYS A 30 -14.28 15.33 -13.02
C CYS A 30 -12.79 15.17 -13.33
N ALA A 31 -12.02 16.26 -13.27
CA ALA A 31 -10.55 16.19 -13.35
C ALA A 31 -9.96 15.28 -12.26
N ASN A 32 -10.56 15.30 -11.06
CA ASN A 32 -10.33 14.34 -9.99
C ASN A 32 -11.68 13.92 -9.40
N GLY A 33 -12.09 12.67 -9.60
CA GLY A 33 -13.36 12.12 -9.09
C GLY A 33 -13.36 11.78 -7.59
N HIS A 34 -12.73 12.60 -6.74
CA HIS A 34 -12.68 12.37 -5.29
C HIS A 34 -14.00 12.77 -4.62
N VAL A 35 -14.43 11.97 -3.65
CA VAL A 35 -15.66 12.20 -2.88
C VAL A 35 -15.38 11.94 -1.42
N GLU A 36 -15.91 12.80 -0.55
CA GLU A 36 -15.94 12.62 0.89
C GLU A 36 -17.38 12.37 1.35
N ILE A 37 -17.61 11.29 2.10
CA ILE A 37 -18.92 10.95 2.68
C ILE A 37 -18.82 11.13 4.19
N THR A 38 -19.46 12.17 4.72
CA THR A 38 -19.40 12.54 6.14
C THR A 38 -20.74 12.31 6.83
N GLY A 39 -20.70 12.16 8.16
CA GLY A 39 -21.89 11.98 8.99
C GLY A 39 -21.60 11.22 10.28
N SER A 40 -22.45 11.41 11.29
CA SER A 40 -22.35 10.70 12.58
C SER A 40 -22.48 9.18 12.44
N SER A 41 -22.15 8.43 13.50
CA SER A 41 -22.42 6.99 13.54
C SER A 41 -23.91 6.72 13.28
N GLY A 42 -24.22 5.69 12.50
CA GLY A 42 -25.60 5.34 12.11
C GLY A 42 -26.21 6.15 10.97
N MET A 43 -25.56 7.21 10.47
CA MET A 43 -26.09 8.07 9.38
C MET A 43 -26.00 7.44 7.97
N GLY A 44 -25.73 6.14 7.85
CA GLY A 44 -25.73 5.44 6.55
C GLY A 44 -24.48 5.59 5.68
N LYS A 45 -23.34 6.05 6.22
CA LYS A 45 -22.08 6.17 5.45
C LYS A 45 -21.70 4.88 4.72
N SER A 46 -21.67 3.75 5.42
CA SER A 46 -21.34 2.44 4.85
C SER A 46 -22.38 1.99 3.82
N THR A 47 -23.65 2.36 4.00
CA THR A 47 -24.72 2.10 3.02
C THR A 47 -24.46 2.82 1.71
N VAL A 48 -24.12 4.11 1.75
CA VAL A 48 -23.80 4.89 0.55
C VAL A 48 -22.53 4.35 -0.12
N ALA A 49 -21.49 4.07 0.66
CA ALA A 49 -20.24 3.49 0.14
C ALA A 49 -20.47 2.14 -0.56
N LYS A 50 -21.24 1.23 0.06
CA LYS A 50 -21.62 -0.05 -0.56
C LYS A 50 -22.40 0.13 -1.84
N PHE A 51 -23.35 1.06 -1.86
CA PHE A 51 -24.16 1.32 -3.03
C PHE A 51 -23.28 1.79 -4.21
N ILE A 52 -22.41 2.78 -3.97
CA ILE A 52 -21.47 3.30 -4.99
C ILE A 52 -20.55 2.18 -5.47
N ALA A 53 -19.93 1.44 -4.56
CA ALA A 53 -19.01 0.35 -4.90
C ALA A 53 -19.71 -0.77 -5.68
N SER A 54 -20.94 -1.13 -5.31
CA SER A 54 -21.74 -2.13 -6.04
C SER A 54 -22.07 -1.65 -7.46
N TYR A 55 -22.43 -0.38 -7.61
CA TYR A 55 -22.74 0.20 -8.92
C TYR A 55 -21.52 0.19 -9.84
N LEU A 56 -20.36 0.62 -9.32
CA LEU A 56 -19.08 0.60 -10.04
C LEU A 56 -18.68 -0.83 -10.44
N PHE A 57 -18.78 -1.78 -9.50
CA PHE A 57 -18.49 -3.19 -9.76
C PHE A 57 -19.40 -3.80 -10.84
N CYS A 58 -20.70 -3.55 -10.78
CA CYS A 58 -21.66 -3.98 -11.82
C CYS A 58 -21.33 -3.37 -13.18
N SER A 59 -20.77 -2.16 -13.19
CA SER A 59 -20.30 -1.45 -14.39
C SER A 59 -18.90 -1.87 -14.85
N LYS A 60 -18.35 -2.95 -14.29
CA LYS A 60 -17.02 -3.49 -14.61
C LYS A 60 -15.87 -2.53 -14.32
N VAL A 61 -16.08 -1.56 -13.42
CA VAL A 61 -15.00 -0.73 -12.85
C VAL A 61 -14.37 -1.49 -11.68
N PRO A 62 -13.05 -1.73 -11.65
CA PRO A 62 -12.37 -2.34 -10.51
C PRO A 62 -12.53 -1.46 -9.27
N VAL A 63 -12.93 -2.08 -8.15
CA VAL A 63 -13.11 -1.37 -6.86
C VAL A 63 -12.20 -2.00 -5.81
N VAL A 64 -11.33 -1.17 -5.21
CA VAL A 64 -10.53 -1.55 -4.05
C VAL A 64 -11.14 -0.95 -2.80
N ILE A 65 -11.52 -1.79 -1.84
CA ILE A 65 -12.19 -1.38 -0.60
C ILE A 65 -11.28 -1.71 0.57
N PHE A 66 -10.92 -0.71 1.37
CA PHE A 66 -10.27 -0.93 2.66
C PHE A 66 -11.33 -1.07 3.75
N ASP A 67 -11.56 -2.28 4.22
CA ASP A 67 -12.62 -2.57 5.20
C ASP A 67 -12.05 -2.68 6.62
N PHE A 68 -12.09 -1.56 7.34
CA PHE A 68 -11.60 -1.43 8.71
C PHE A 68 -12.52 -2.06 9.76
N HIS A 69 -13.81 -2.18 9.46
CA HIS A 69 -14.86 -2.50 10.42
C HIS A 69 -15.61 -3.80 10.10
N ASP A 70 -15.26 -4.48 9.00
CA ASP A 70 -15.96 -5.65 8.47
C ASP A 70 -17.42 -5.35 8.07
N ASP A 71 -17.70 -4.09 7.70
CA ASP A 71 -19.04 -3.62 7.39
C ASP A 71 -19.21 -3.19 5.93
N LEU A 72 -18.23 -3.43 5.06
CA LEU A 72 -18.24 -3.11 3.63
C LEU A 72 -18.21 -4.34 2.70
N ALA A 73 -18.63 -5.51 3.21
CA ALA A 73 -18.84 -6.69 2.39
C ALA A 73 -19.88 -6.44 1.28
N ILE A 74 -19.53 -6.80 0.04
CA ILE A 74 -20.38 -6.69 -1.15
C ILE A 74 -20.31 -8.01 -1.91
N SER A 75 -21.47 -8.58 -2.26
CA SER A 75 -21.55 -9.83 -3.00
C SER A 75 -20.87 -9.71 -4.37
N GLY A 76 -20.05 -10.70 -4.73
CA GLY A 76 -19.33 -10.76 -6.01
C GLY A 76 -17.96 -10.06 -6.01
N ILE A 77 -17.68 -9.16 -5.07
CA ILE A 77 -16.34 -8.61 -4.90
C ILE A 77 -15.49 -9.59 -4.10
N ARG A 78 -14.34 -10.00 -4.66
CA ARG A 78 -13.36 -10.85 -3.99
C ARG A 78 -12.92 -10.20 -2.68
N THR A 79 -12.93 -10.96 -1.59
CA THR A 79 -12.35 -10.53 -0.31
C THR A 79 -10.95 -11.12 -0.16
N LEU A 80 -10.00 -10.28 0.25
CA LEU A 80 -8.65 -10.65 0.66
C LEU A 80 -8.53 -10.40 2.15
N HIS A 81 -8.26 -11.44 2.91
CA HIS A 81 -8.11 -11.33 4.35
C HIS A 81 -6.67 -10.89 4.68
N LEU A 82 -6.54 -9.65 5.15
CA LEU A 82 -5.28 -9.12 5.65
C LEU A 82 -5.21 -9.40 7.16
N GLY A 83 -4.10 -9.98 7.62
CA GLY A 83 -3.93 -10.25 9.04
C GLY A 83 -2.55 -10.68 9.46
N ASP A 84 -2.37 -10.67 10.78
CA ASP A 84 -1.12 -10.96 11.50
C ASP A 84 -0.98 -12.46 11.89
N GLY A 85 -1.81 -13.34 11.33
CA GLY A 85 -1.91 -14.74 11.73
C GLY A 85 -2.37 -15.66 10.61
N ALA A 86 -2.73 -16.91 10.94
CA ALA A 86 -3.08 -17.95 9.96
C ALA A 86 -4.26 -17.61 9.02
N SER A 87 -5.05 -16.57 9.34
CA SER A 87 -6.12 -16.06 8.49
C SER A 87 -5.65 -15.03 7.46
N GLY A 88 -4.39 -14.61 7.50
CA GLY A 88 -3.80 -13.69 6.52
C GLY A 88 -3.49 -14.42 5.21
N GLU A 89 -4.04 -13.96 4.11
CA GLU A 89 -3.87 -14.58 2.79
C GLU A 89 -2.66 -14.05 2.02
N CYS A 90 -2.21 -12.83 2.34
CA CYS A 90 -1.14 -12.17 1.62
C CYS A 90 -0.34 -11.22 2.50
N SER A 91 0.86 -10.91 2.02
CA SER A 91 1.81 -10.00 2.64
C SER A 91 1.83 -8.65 1.94
N ILE A 92 2.30 -7.62 2.62
CA ILE A 92 2.53 -6.30 2.05
C ILE A 92 4.03 -6.11 1.86
N ARG A 93 4.47 -5.92 0.61
CA ARG A 93 5.88 -5.73 0.26
C ARG A 93 6.12 -4.30 -0.19
N PHE A 94 6.77 -3.52 0.66
CA PHE A 94 7.02 -2.10 0.43
C PHE A 94 8.52 -1.76 0.38
N LEU A 95 9.40 -2.73 0.69
CA LEU A 95 10.85 -2.55 0.70
C LEU A 95 11.46 -2.73 -0.68
N GLU A 96 10.89 -3.61 -1.51
CA GLU A 96 11.34 -3.81 -2.88
C GLU A 96 10.55 -2.94 -3.85
N PRO A 97 11.23 -2.37 -4.84
CA PRO A 97 10.54 -1.64 -5.88
C PRO A 97 9.88 -2.60 -6.88
N THR A 98 8.73 -2.20 -7.42
CA THR A 98 8.14 -2.90 -8.56
C THR A 98 8.97 -2.63 -9.82
N PRO A 99 8.98 -3.53 -10.82
CA PRO A 99 9.69 -3.28 -12.09
C PRO A 99 9.25 -1.96 -12.75
N LEU A 100 7.95 -1.65 -12.70
CA LEU A 100 7.39 -0.42 -13.26
C LEU A 100 7.85 0.82 -12.47
N ALA A 101 7.88 0.74 -11.14
CA ALA A 101 8.39 1.82 -10.30
C ALA A 101 9.89 2.07 -10.52
N LEU A 102 10.70 1.03 -10.72
CA LEU A 102 12.11 1.16 -11.10
C LEU A 102 12.27 1.90 -12.42
N GLU A 103 11.49 1.52 -13.44
CA GLU A 103 11.53 2.13 -14.77
C GLU A 103 11.20 3.63 -14.72
N VAL A 104 10.19 4.03 -13.95
CA VAL A 104 9.70 5.42 -13.93
C VAL A 104 10.43 6.32 -12.93
N PHE A 105 10.65 5.85 -11.71
CA PHE A 105 11.21 6.68 -10.63
C PHE A 105 12.72 6.50 -10.46
N GLY A 106 13.30 5.47 -11.08
CA GLY A 106 14.66 5.04 -10.84
C GLY A 106 14.87 4.47 -9.43
N LEU A 107 16.07 3.95 -9.20
CA LEU A 107 16.45 3.32 -7.93
C LEU A 107 16.36 4.31 -6.75
N ARG A 108 16.81 5.56 -6.96
CA ARG A 108 16.77 6.61 -5.93
C ARG A 108 15.34 6.96 -5.52
N GLY A 109 14.41 7.12 -6.47
CA GLY A 109 13.02 7.46 -6.17
C GLY A 109 12.33 6.34 -5.38
N CYS A 110 12.60 5.10 -5.75
CA CYS A 110 12.14 3.92 -5.02
C CYS A 110 12.70 3.87 -3.59
N LEU A 111 13.98 4.22 -3.39
CA LEU A 111 14.63 4.16 -2.08
C LEU A 111 13.96 5.12 -1.10
N GLU A 112 13.67 6.34 -1.56
CA GLU A 112 12.97 7.33 -0.74
C GLU A 112 11.56 6.88 -0.38
N ASN A 113 10.85 6.16 -1.25
CA ASN A 113 9.54 5.61 -0.94
C ASN A 113 9.62 4.55 0.17
N ALA A 114 10.58 3.63 0.09
CA ALA A 114 10.81 2.61 1.12
C ALA A 114 11.18 3.24 2.47
N VAL A 115 12.10 4.22 2.48
CA VAL A 115 12.49 4.96 3.69
C VAL A 115 11.31 5.71 4.31
N ARG A 116 10.51 6.40 3.48
CA ARG A 116 9.30 7.11 3.95
C ARG A 116 8.27 6.16 4.56
N ALA A 117 8.11 4.96 4.01
CA ALA A 117 7.21 3.95 4.55
C ALA A 117 7.62 3.52 5.96
N ILE A 118 8.92 3.28 6.20
CA ILE A 118 9.47 2.96 7.54
C ILE A 118 9.40 4.15 8.49
N GLU A 119 9.73 5.36 8.02
CA GLU A 119 9.68 6.55 8.86
C GLU A 119 8.25 6.79 9.40
N ALA A 120 7.24 6.57 8.55
CA ALA A 120 5.83 6.74 8.89
C ALA A 120 5.29 5.78 9.95
N THR A 121 6.01 4.71 10.32
CA THR A 121 5.52 3.71 11.28
C THR A 121 5.63 4.16 12.74
N GLY A 122 6.49 5.13 13.03
CA GLY A 122 6.73 5.54 14.41
C GLY A 122 6.40 7.00 14.67
N ARG A 123 6.20 7.28 15.95
CA ARG A 123 5.65 8.56 16.43
C ARG A 123 6.59 9.75 16.25
N ARG A 124 7.90 9.50 16.13
CA ARG A 124 8.94 10.52 15.97
C ARG A 124 9.61 10.36 14.62
N LYS A 125 9.96 11.48 14.00
CA LYS A 125 10.80 11.49 12.80
C LYS A 125 12.17 10.89 13.08
N LEU A 126 12.76 10.27 12.07
CA LEU A 126 14.14 9.79 12.15
C LEU A 126 15.08 10.98 11.98
N GLY A 127 16.21 10.98 12.69
CA GLY A 127 17.26 11.98 12.46
C GLY A 127 18.03 11.70 11.17
N ASP A 128 18.70 12.70 10.60
CA ASP A 128 19.41 12.57 9.32
C ASP A 128 20.44 11.41 9.31
N GLY A 129 21.15 11.21 10.42
CA GLY A 129 22.07 10.08 10.58
C GLY A 129 21.37 8.72 10.52
N GLN A 130 20.20 8.60 11.15
CA GLN A 130 19.38 7.39 11.08
C GLN A 130 18.85 7.16 9.67
N ILE A 131 18.40 8.23 9.00
CA ILE A 131 17.92 8.15 7.61
C ILE A 131 19.04 7.67 6.68
N ASN A 132 20.25 8.20 6.81
CA ASN A 132 21.38 7.80 5.97
C ASN A 132 21.78 6.33 6.19
N VAL A 133 21.82 5.87 7.45
CA VAL A 133 22.07 4.45 7.76
C VAL A 133 20.97 3.57 7.19
N LEU A 134 19.70 3.98 7.30
CA LEU A 134 18.56 3.24 6.77
C LEU A 134 18.61 3.13 5.24
N ARG A 135 18.94 4.22 4.53
CA ARG A 135 19.15 4.22 3.07
C ARG A 135 20.22 3.21 2.68
N SER A 136 21.38 3.27 3.33
CA SER A 136 22.50 2.36 3.05
C SER A 136 22.13 0.90 3.30
N ALA A 137 21.41 0.60 4.38
CA ALA A 137 20.97 -0.75 4.70
C ALA A 137 19.97 -1.30 3.67
N ILE A 138 18.99 -0.49 3.23
CA ILE A 138 18.03 -0.90 2.18
C ILE A 138 18.76 -1.15 0.85
N MET A 139 19.65 -0.24 0.45
CA MET A 139 20.45 -0.41 -0.78
C MET A 139 21.35 -1.65 -0.74
N GLU A 140 21.89 -1.99 0.43
CA GLU A 140 22.66 -3.21 0.63
C GLU A 140 21.81 -4.45 0.37
N LEU A 141 20.60 -4.53 0.95
CA LEU A 141 19.68 -5.64 0.71
C LEU A 141 19.28 -5.75 -0.76
N TRP A 142 19.01 -4.62 -1.41
CA TRP A 142 18.74 -4.57 -2.86
C TRP A 142 19.87 -5.15 -3.67
N ARG A 143 21.13 -4.78 -3.36
CA ARG A 143 22.31 -5.29 -4.04
C ARG A 143 22.50 -6.79 -3.82
N ARG A 144 22.27 -7.28 -2.59
CA ARG A 144 22.32 -8.73 -2.27
C ARG A 144 21.29 -9.53 -3.07
N LEU A 145 20.19 -8.91 -3.48
CA LEU A 145 19.17 -9.49 -4.35
C LEU A 145 19.36 -9.20 -5.85
N GLY A 146 20.40 -8.46 -6.24
CA GLY A 146 20.65 -8.10 -7.64
C GLY A 146 19.67 -7.05 -8.20
N ILE A 147 19.01 -6.27 -7.34
CA ILE A 147 18.16 -5.14 -7.76
C ILE A 147 19.08 -3.97 -8.12
N THR A 148 19.11 -3.60 -9.41
CA THR A 148 19.94 -2.53 -9.99
C THR A 148 19.09 -1.52 -10.76
N GLU A 149 19.72 -0.47 -11.35
CA GLU A 149 19.00 0.50 -12.17
C GLU A 149 18.49 -0.06 -13.51
N SER A 150 19.07 -1.16 -14.02
CA SER A 150 18.63 -1.80 -15.26
C SER A 150 17.54 -2.84 -14.99
N ALA A 151 16.27 -2.46 -15.19
CA ALA A 151 15.15 -3.39 -15.17
C ALA A 151 15.28 -4.54 -16.19
N SER A 152 16.17 -4.39 -17.18
CA SER A 152 16.37 -5.31 -18.31
C SER A 152 17.15 -6.59 -17.99
N ASP A 153 17.89 -6.64 -16.88
CA ASP A 153 18.82 -7.76 -16.60
C ASP A 153 18.40 -8.66 -15.44
N SER A 154 17.23 -8.47 -14.85
CA SER A 154 16.78 -9.27 -13.71
C SER A 154 15.80 -10.37 -14.15
N PRO A 155 16.25 -11.62 -14.36
CA PRO A 155 15.32 -12.73 -14.53
C PRO A 155 14.59 -12.95 -13.21
N ALA A 156 13.27 -12.73 -13.22
CA ALA A 156 12.35 -13.11 -12.16
C ALA A 156 12.71 -12.59 -10.75
N ALA A 157 12.34 -11.35 -10.46
CA ALA A 157 12.09 -10.84 -9.10
C ALA A 157 10.90 -11.56 -8.42
N ALA A 158 10.84 -12.90 -8.51
CA ALA A 158 9.72 -13.74 -8.09
C ALA A 158 10.10 -14.79 -7.04
N ALA A 159 11.34 -14.81 -6.53
CA ALA A 159 11.76 -15.87 -5.58
C ALA A 159 12.41 -15.39 -4.28
N LYS A 160 12.86 -14.13 -4.16
CA LYS A 160 13.45 -13.62 -2.92
C LYS A 160 12.93 -12.23 -2.63
N SER A 161 12.25 -12.11 -1.49
CA SER A 161 11.56 -10.90 -1.06
C SER A 161 12.16 -10.43 0.26
N ILE A 162 12.48 -9.15 0.34
CA ILE A 162 13.02 -8.47 1.52
C ILE A 162 11.90 -8.28 2.52
N ARG A 163 12.11 -8.85 3.70
CA ARG A 163 11.25 -8.72 4.86
C ARG A 163 11.82 -7.65 5.79
N PRO A 164 10.98 -7.02 6.64
CA PRO A 164 11.50 -6.19 7.72
C PRO A 164 12.49 -6.94 8.62
N SER A 165 12.30 -8.25 8.86
CA SER A 165 13.27 -9.10 9.56
C SER A 165 14.65 -9.12 8.90
N ASP A 166 14.74 -9.23 7.56
CA ASP A 166 16.02 -9.18 6.83
C ASP A 166 16.75 -7.84 7.06
N LEU A 167 16.01 -6.73 7.07
CA LEU A 167 16.55 -5.41 7.36
C LEU A 167 17.00 -5.27 8.81
N ARG A 168 16.23 -5.80 9.76
CA ARG A 168 16.62 -5.83 11.17
C ARG A 168 17.92 -6.60 11.36
N ASP A 169 18.02 -7.78 10.78
CA ASP A 169 19.16 -8.66 10.96
C ASP A 169 20.44 -8.02 10.38
N LEU A 170 20.33 -7.34 9.23
CA LEU A 170 21.43 -6.52 8.69
C LEU A 170 21.82 -5.36 9.62
N LEU A 171 20.84 -4.67 10.23
CA LEU A 171 21.12 -3.57 11.16
C LEU A 171 21.79 -4.06 12.45
N LEU A 172 21.44 -5.26 12.92
CA LEU A 172 22.11 -5.90 14.06
C LEU A 172 23.56 -6.24 13.73
N GLU A 173 23.80 -6.85 12.57
CA GLU A 173 25.15 -7.16 12.07
C GLU A 173 26.03 -5.89 12.00
N LYS A 174 25.48 -4.79 11.47
CA LYS A 174 26.16 -3.48 11.39
C LYS A 174 26.38 -2.83 12.75
N LYS A 175 25.50 -3.08 13.72
CA LYS A 175 25.66 -2.59 15.10
C LYS A 175 26.83 -3.28 15.80
N ASP A 176 27.01 -4.58 15.57
CA ASP A 176 28.11 -5.35 16.17
C ASP A 176 29.48 -4.91 15.62
N GLU A 177 29.51 -4.48 14.35
CA GLU A 177 30.68 -3.89 13.69
C GLU A 177 30.95 -2.42 14.10
N ALA A 178 30.02 -1.76 14.81
CA ALA A 178 30.14 -0.33 15.10
C ALA A 178 31.22 -0.02 16.14
N GLU A 179 32.10 0.92 15.79
CA GLU A 179 33.26 1.31 16.60
C GLU A 179 32.90 2.33 17.70
N SER A 180 31.86 3.14 17.49
CA SER A 180 31.48 4.21 18.42
C SER A 180 30.14 3.96 19.12
N SER A 181 30.02 4.47 20.36
CA SER A 181 28.76 4.42 21.12
C SER A 181 27.63 5.19 20.44
N ARG A 182 27.96 6.28 19.72
CA ARG A 182 27.01 7.08 18.95
C ARG A 182 26.41 6.31 17.78
N GLU A 183 27.23 5.56 17.03
CA GLU A 183 26.73 4.71 15.94
C GLU A 183 25.84 3.59 16.47
N ARG A 184 26.24 2.94 17.56
CA ARG A 184 25.41 1.91 18.22
C ARG A 184 24.04 2.44 18.60
N GLN A 185 23.95 3.66 19.13
CA GLN A 185 22.67 4.32 19.45
C GLN A 185 21.81 4.60 18.20
N ILE A 186 22.44 4.95 17.07
CA ILE A 186 21.74 5.13 15.78
C ILE A 186 21.11 3.81 15.35
N PHE A 187 21.89 2.72 15.38
CA PHE A 187 21.40 1.38 15.07
C PHE A 187 20.30 0.93 16.03
N ASP A 188 20.46 1.13 17.34
CA ASP A 188 19.41 0.80 18.34
C ASP A 188 18.09 1.49 18.01
N GLY A 189 18.13 2.77 17.64
CA GLY A 189 16.93 3.51 17.26
C GLY A 189 16.25 2.97 16.01
N LEU A 190 17.03 2.51 15.02
CA LEU A 190 16.52 1.91 13.79
C LEU A 190 16.01 0.48 13.99
N ILE A 191 16.74 -0.35 14.73
CA ILE A 191 16.34 -1.73 15.06
C ILE A 191 14.98 -1.71 15.76
N ASN A 192 14.81 -0.86 16.79
CA ASN A 192 13.53 -0.70 17.48
C ASN A 192 12.39 -0.27 16.53
N ARG A 193 12.69 0.51 15.48
CA ARG A 193 11.70 0.93 14.48
C ARG A 193 11.30 -0.22 13.57
N VAL A 194 12.27 -1.00 13.11
CA VAL A 194 12.07 -2.13 12.19
C VAL A 194 11.47 -3.33 12.93
N ASP A 195 11.78 -3.53 14.21
CA ASP A 195 11.21 -4.60 15.04
C ASP A 195 9.67 -4.53 15.11
N VAL A 196 9.10 -3.32 15.17
CA VAL A 196 7.64 -3.14 15.14
C VAL A 196 7.04 -3.69 13.84
N LEU A 197 7.78 -3.59 12.73
CA LEU A 197 7.36 -4.11 11.43
C LEU A 197 7.57 -5.62 11.33
N ALA A 198 8.73 -6.10 11.79
CA ALA A 198 9.08 -7.52 11.78
C ALA A 198 8.20 -8.35 12.72
N ALA A 199 7.62 -7.73 13.75
CA ALA A 199 6.64 -8.36 14.63
C ALA A 199 5.27 -8.56 13.97
N CYS A 200 5.02 -7.92 12.82
CA CYS A 200 3.76 -8.02 12.10
C CYS A 200 3.91 -8.99 10.91
N ALA A 201 3.33 -10.18 11.03
CA ALA A 201 3.31 -11.26 10.04
C ALA A 201 2.85 -10.81 8.65
N ILE A 202 1.97 -9.80 8.56
CA ILE A 202 1.56 -9.23 7.27
C ILE A 202 2.73 -8.68 6.43
N PHE A 203 3.89 -8.37 7.02
CA PHE A 203 5.09 -7.98 6.27
C PHE A 203 6.09 -9.13 6.08
N GLU A 204 5.85 -10.25 6.74
CA GLU A 204 6.77 -11.40 6.79
C GLU A 204 6.28 -12.58 5.92
N HIS A 205 4.96 -12.71 5.70
CA HIS A 205 4.35 -13.78 4.89
C HIS A 205 4.94 -13.90 3.49
N GLU A 206 5.07 -15.11 2.95
CA GLU A 206 5.78 -15.35 1.68
C GLU A 206 5.03 -14.91 0.43
N SER A 207 3.71 -14.76 0.50
CA SER A 207 2.85 -14.49 -0.64
C SER A 207 2.51 -13.00 -0.75
N PRO A 208 3.24 -12.21 -1.56
CA PRO A 208 3.00 -10.78 -1.68
C PRO A 208 1.66 -10.47 -2.34
N LEU A 209 0.97 -9.46 -1.81
CA LEU A 209 -0.18 -8.85 -2.46
C LEU A 209 0.26 -8.17 -3.75
N ARG A 210 -0.39 -8.54 -4.84
CA ARG A 210 -0.15 -8.01 -6.18
C ARG A 210 -0.97 -6.75 -6.43
N VAL A 211 -0.32 -5.58 -6.43
CA VAL A 211 -0.98 -4.29 -6.69
C VAL A 211 -1.56 -4.24 -8.10
N ASP A 212 -0.90 -4.87 -9.06
CA ASP A 212 -1.39 -4.99 -10.42
C ASP A 212 -2.70 -5.80 -10.50
N ASP A 213 -2.81 -6.90 -9.75
CA ASP A 213 -4.07 -7.67 -9.62
C ASP A 213 -5.18 -6.82 -8.99
N LEU A 214 -4.86 -6.05 -7.94
CA LEU A 214 -5.82 -5.14 -7.30
C LEU A 214 -6.33 -4.06 -8.26
N LEU A 215 -5.45 -3.47 -9.05
CA LEU A 215 -5.83 -2.41 -10.01
C LEU A 215 -6.65 -2.95 -11.18
N GLN A 216 -6.42 -4.20 -11.59
CA GLN A 216 -7.16 -4.83 -12.69
C GLN A 216 -8.51 -5.40 -12.28
N ASN A 217 -8.56 -6.06 -11.11
CA ASN A 217 -9.70 -6.89 -10.73
C ASN A 217 -10.49 -6.30 -9.54
N GLY A 218 -9.89 -5.39 -8.77
CA GLY A 218 -10.46 -4.91 -7.52
C GLY A 218 -10.45 -6.00 -6.44
N ALA A 219 -10.62 -5.57 -5.19
CA ALA A 219 -10.82 -6.47 -4.05
C ALA A 219 -11.31 -5.68 -2.84
N ARG A 220 -12.00 -6.38 -1.93
CA ARG A 220 -12.18 -5.94 -0.56
C ARG A 220 -11.02 -6.44 0.29
N LEU A 221 -10.25 -5.51 0.85
CA LEU A 221 -9.18 -5.76 1.79
C LEU A 221 -9.76 -5.77 3.21
N HIS A 222 -10.02 -6.96 3.74
CA HIS A 222 -10.57 -7.13 5.08
C HIS A 222 -9.46 -6.97 6.13
N MET A 223 -9.55 -5.94 6.97
CA MET A 223 -8.43 -5.50 7.83
C MET A 223 -8.55 -5.90 9.30
N GLN A 224 -9.62 -6.60 9.72
CA GLN A 224 -9.81 -6.93 11.14
C GLN A 224 -8.73 -7.86 11.70
N GLY A 225 -8.09 -8.66 10.85
CA GLY A 225 -6.97 -9.52 11.23
C GLY A 225 -5.68 -8.75 11.56
N ILE A 226 -5.64 -7.44 11.32
CA ILE A 226 -4.51 -6.56 11.67
C ILE A 226 -4.83 -5.85 13.00
N PRO A 227 -3.85 -5.69 13.92
CA PRO A 227 -4.02 -4.88 15.13
C PRO A 227 -4.53 -3.47 14.82
N ALA A 228 -5.49 -2.96 15.60
CA ALA A 228 -6.14 -1.65 15.35
C ALA A 228 -5.15 -0.48 15.27
N SER A 229 -4.07 -0.52 16.05
CA SER A 229 -2.98 0.46 16.03
C SER A 229 -2.20 0.50 14.70
N MET A 230 -2.21 -0.60 13.94
CA MET A 230 -1.44 -0.78 12.71
C MET A 230 -2.28 -0.61 11.43
N ARG A 231 -3.60 -0.83 11.50
CA ARG A 231 -4.49 -0.78 10.32
C ARG A 231 -4.35 0.50 9.50
N GLY A 232 -4.31 1.66 10.16
CA GLY A 232 -4.19 2.94 9.47
C GLY A 232 -2.87 3.09 8.71
N TRP A 233 -1.77 2.57 9.27
CA TRP A 233 -0.49 2.59 8.59
C TRP A 233 -0.43 1.57 7.45
N VAL A 234 -0.94 0.35 7.65
CA VAL A 234 -1.09 -0.66 6.58
C VAL A 234 -1.86 -0.09 5.39
N ALA A 235 -3.02 0.53 5.63
CA ALA A 235 -3.82 1.14 4.58
C ALA A 235 -3.05 2.25 3.86
N ARG A 236 -2.34 3.12 4.60
CA ARG A 236 -1.50 4.17 4.00
C ARG A 236 -0.39 3.60 3.12
N THR A 237 0.31 2.56 3.58
CA THR A 237 1.36 1.90 2.79
C THR A 237 0.80 1.33 1.50
N LEU A 238 -0.33 0.63 1.56
CA LEU A 238 -1.00 0.08 0.38
C LEU A 238 -1.49 1.17 -0.57
N VAL A 239 -2.09 2.23 -0.06
CA VAL A 239 -2.50 3.39 -0.87
C VAL A 239 -1.29 4.00 -1.58
N ASN A 240 -0.16 4.17 -0.89
CA ASN A 240 1.07 4.67 -1.51
C ASN A 240 1.60 3.72 -2.60
N MET A 241 1.55 2.41 -2.39
CA MET A 241 1.94 1.42 -3.39
C MET A 241 1.01 1.49 -4.62
N ILE A 242 -0.30 1.61 -4.40
CA ILE A 242 -1.30 1.79 -5.46
C ILE A 242 -1.01 3.07 -6.26
N TYR A 243 -0.79 4.20 -5.59
CA TYR A 243 -0.49 5.47 -6.27
C TYR A 243 0.85 5.44 -7.01
N ALA A 244 1.88 4.80 -6.45
CA ALA A 244 3.16 4.64 -7.12
C ALA A 244 3.01 3.83 -8.40
N GLU A 245 2.25 2.73 -8.36
CA GLU A 245 1.97 1.90 -9.53
C GLU A 245 1.13 2.65 -10.58
N ILE A 246 0.10 3.40 -10.16
CA ILE A 246 -0.69 4.27 -11.07
C ILE A 246 0.18 5.35 -11.70
N ALA A 247 1.00 6.06 -10.92
CA ALA A 247 1.87 7.11 -11.44
C ALA A 247 2.94 6.56 -12.40
N ALA A 248 3.42 5.33 -12.16
CA ALA A 248 4.36 4.66 -13.02
C ALA A 248 3.73 4.15 -14.34
N MET A 249 2.40 4.08 -14.45
CA MET A 249 1.73 3.84 -15.74
C MET A 249 1.70 5.08 -16.64
N GLY A 250 2.15 6.25 -16.14
CA GLY A 250 2.07 7.51 -16.85
C GLY A 250 0.70 8.18 -16.74
N PRO A 251 0.51 9.33 -17.40
CA PRO A 251 -0.79 10.01 -17.38
C PRO A 251 -1.87 9.09 -17.94
N VAL A 252 -3.04 9.07 -17.29
CA VAL A 252 -4.24 8.48 -17.87
C VAL A 252 -4.51 9.26 -19.17
N LYS A 253 -4.20 8.65 -20.31
CA LYS A 253 -4.48 9.26 -21.61
C LYS A 253 -5.99 9.33 -21.76
N GLU A 254 -6.51 10.53 -21.99
CA GLU A 254 -7.91 10.78 -22.37
C GLU A 254 -8.28 10.00 -23.64
#